data_AF-A0A920J924-F1
#
_entry.id   AF-A0A920J924-F1
#
_cell.length_a   1.000
_cell.length_b   1.000
_cell.length_c   1.000
_cell.angle_alpha   90.00
_cell.angle_beta   90.00
_cell.angle_gamma   90.00
#
_symmetry.space_group_name_H-M   'P 1'
#
loop_
_entity.id
_entity.type
_entity.pdbx_description
1 polymer ?
#
loop_
_entity_poly.entity_id
_entity_poly.type
_entity_poly.pdbx_seq_one_letter_code
_entity_poly.pdbx_strand_id
1 'polypeptide(L)' 'MTQPVGLYLQDAHSIEEAISFAQAAEAKGFESVWQADSRLVRECCVPMAAFAAKQRT' A
#
# COMPACT_ATOMS: atom_id res chain seq x y z
N MET A 1 -10.54 23.21 4.53
CA MET A 1 -10.48 22.21 3.44
C MET A 1 -9.59 21.08 3.93
N THR A 2 -10.07 19.84 3.92
CA THR A 2 -9.23 18.66 4.15
C THR A 2 -8.59 18.27 2.83
N GLN A 3 -7.27 18.15 2.80
CA GLN A 3 -6.53 17.79 1.60
C GLN A 3 -6.37 16.26 1.57
N PRO A 4 -6.71 15.59 0.46
CA PRO A 4 -6.46 14.16 0.30
C PRO A 4 -4.99 13.82 0.52
N VAL A 5 -4.73 12.76 1.28
CA VAL A 5 -3.37 12.25 1.55
C VAL A 5 -3.28 10.81 1.08
N GLY A 6 -2.17 10.47 0.41
CA GLY A 6 -1.83 9.12 0.01
C GLY A 6 -0.56 8.62 0.70
N LEU A 7 -0.44 7.30 0.85
CA LEU A 7 0.76 6.63 1.32
C LEU A 7 1.53 6.04 0.13
N TYR A 8 2.83 6.32 0.04
CA TYR A 8 3.71 5.74 -0.98
C TYR A 8 4.75 4.82 -0.32
N LEU A 9 4.73 3.54 -0.71
CA LEU A 9 5.68 2.52 -0.25
C LEU A 9 6.81 2.41 -1.28
N GLN A 10 7.92 3.09 -0.99
CA GLN A 10 9.06 3.19 -1.90
C GLN A 10 10.00 1.97 -1.84
N ASP A 11 10.29 1.49 -0.63
CA ASP A 11 11.30 0.46 -0.41
C ASP A 11 10.72 -0.96 -0.39
N ALA A 12 11.63 -1.92 -0.37
CA ALA A 12 11.32 -3.33 -0.19
C ALA A 12 10.78 -3.58 1.24
N HIS A 13 9.47 -3.67 1.36
CA HIS A 13 8.82 -4.20 2.57
C HIS A 13 8.42 -5.67 2.34
N SER A 14 8.35 -6.45 3.42
CA SER A 14 7.64 -7.72 3.36
C SER A 14 6.17 -7.49 2.99
N ILE A 15 5.51 -8.50 2.41
CA ILE A 15 4.10 -8.38 2.01
C ILE A 15 3.24 -8.11 3.26
N GLU A 16 3.57 -8.77 4.36
CA GLU A 16 2.90 -8.66 5.65
C GLU A 16 3.01 -7.24 6.23
N GLU A 17 4.21 -6.64 6.23
CA GLU A 17 4.39 -5.25 6.67
C GLU A 17 3.64 -4.27 5.77
N ALA A 18 3.73 -4.47 4.46
CA ALA A 18 3.07 -3.60 3.50
C ALA A 18 1.53 -3.65 3.62
N ILE A 19 0.96 -4.83 3.86
CA ILE A 19 -0.46 -5.00 4.21
C ILE A 19 -0.79 -4.24 5.51
N SER A 20 0.04 -4.36 6.55
CA SER A 20 -0.18 -3.65 7.81
C SER A 20 -0.17 -2.13 7.64
N PHE A 21 0.69 -1.59 6.78
CA PHE A 21 0.70 -0.17 6.45
C PHE A 21 -0.55 0.25 5.69
N ALA A 22 -0.98 -0.56 4.72
CA ALA A 22 -2.17 -0.29 3.92
C ALA A 22 -3.44 -0.29 4.80
N GLN A 23 -3.57 -1.23 5.73
CA GLN A 23 -4.67 -1.28 6.70
C GLN A 23 -4.64 -0.10 7.67
N ALA A 24 -3.45 0.30 8.13
CA ALA A 24 -3.30 1.48 8.99
C ALA A 24 -3.64 2.78 8.25
N ALA A 25 -3.34 2.87 6.95
CA ALA A 25 -3.70 4.00 6.10
C ALA A 25 -5.23 4.09 5.93
N GLU A 26 -5.90 2.97 5.64
CA GLU A 26 -7.36 2.86 5.57
C GLU A 26 -8.02 3.31 6.89
N ALA A 27 -7.57 2.78 8.03
CA ALA A 27 -8.09 3.14 9.35
C ALA A 27 -7.91 4.62 9.71
N LYS A 28 -6.92 5.29 9.11
CA LYS A 28 -6.63 6.72 9.30
C LYS A 28 -7.32 7.62 8.26
N GLY A 29 -8.05 7.06 7.31
CA GLY A 29 -8.76 7.81 6.27
C GLY A 29 -7.88 8.34 5.14
N PHE A 30 -6.78 7.65 4.82
CA PHE A 30 -5.98 7.96 3.63
C PHE A 30 -6.79 7.63 2.38
N GLU A 31 -6.67 8.47 1.36
CA GLU A 31 -7.43 8.31 0.12
C GLU A 31 -6.82 7.26 -0.81
N SER A 32 -5.50 7.06 -0.74
CA SER A 32 -4.81 6.11 -1.61
C SER A 32 -3.55 5.52 -1.00
N VAL A 33 -3.20 4.31 -1.46
CA VAL A 33 -1.94 3.62 -1.15
C VAL A 33 -1.29 3.24 -2.47
N TRP A 34 -0.01 3.53 -2.63
CA TRP A 34 0.77 3.33 -3.84
C TRP A 34 2.00 2.48 -3.53
N GLN A 35 2.26 1.47 -4.37
CA GLN A 35 3.45 0.63 -4.28
C GLN A 35 4.41 0.99 -5.41
N ALA A 36 5.68 1.25 -5.07
CA ALA A 36 6.72 1.42 -6.08
C ALA A 36 6.94 0.13 -6.87
N ASP A 37 7.09 0.26 -8.19
CA ASP A 37 7.51 -0.83 -9.06
C ASP A 37 9.04 -0.79 -9.23
N SER A 38 9.71 -1.90 -8.95
CA SER A 38 11.16 -1.99 -8.97
C SER A 38 11.65 -3.31 -9.51
N ARG A 39 12.56 -3.23 -10.48
CA ARG A 39 13.27 -4.39 -11.06
C ARG A 39 14.20 -5.09 -10.06
N LEU A 40 14.54 -4.44 -8.94
CA LEU A 40 15.49 -4.95 -7.96
C LEU A 40 14.83 -5.76 -6.84
N VAL A 41 13.51 -5.64 -6.67
CA VAL A 41 12.81 -6.19 -5.50
C VAL A 41 11.71 -7.13 -5.95
N ARG A 42 10.60 -6.60 -6.46
CA ARG A 42 9.44 -7.33 -6.98
C ARG A 42 8.62 -6.41 -7.90
N GLU A 43 7.96 -7.04 -8.85
CA GLU A 43 6.92 -6.42 -9.68
C GLU A 43 5.72 -6.01 -8.80
N CYS A 44 5.16 -4.83 -9.05
CA CYS A 44 4.19 -4.19 -8.17
C CYS A 44 2.80 -4.83 -8.15
N CYS A 45 2.36 -5.57 -9.18
CA CYS A 45 1.04 -6.20 -9.20
C CYS A 45 0.89 -7.26 -8.10
N VAL A 46 1.95 -7.99 -7.75
CA VAL A 46 1.90 -9.02 -6.68
C VAL A 46 1.50 -8.42 -5.31
N PRO A 47 2.21 -7.43 -4.75
CA PRO A 47 1.82 -6.79 -3.49
C PRO A 47 0.48 -6.04 -3.62
N MET A 48 0.20 -5.38 -4.76
CA MET A 48 -1.09 -4.68 -4.94
C MET A 48 -2.29 -5.65 -4.91
N ALA A 49 -2.16 -6.84 -5.50
CA ALA A 49 -3.18 -7.88 -5.40
C ALA A 49 -3.35 -8.39 -3.95
N ALA A 50 -2.26 -8.52 -3.21
CA ALA A 50 -2.31 -8.90 -1.80
C ALA A 50 -3.00 -7.83 -0.93
N PHE A 51 -2.76 -6.53 -1.20
CA PHE A 51 -3.44 -5.44 -0.51
C PHE A 51 -4.95 -5.48 -0.78
N ALA A 52 -5.34 -5.60 -2.05
CA ALA A 52 -6.74 -5.65 -2.45
C ALA A 52 -7.49 -6.85 -1.82
N ALA A 53 -6.82 -7.99 -1.65
CA ALA A 53 -7.40 -9.17 -0.99
C ALA A 53 -7.57 -9.02 0.54
N LYS A 54 -6.97 -8.01 1.17
CA LYS A 54 -6.90 -7.83 2.64
C LYS A 54 -7.48 -6.51 3.14
N GLN A 55 -7.88 -5.61 2.24
CA GLN A 55 -8.62 -4.38 2.54
C GLN A 55 -10.12 -4.65 2.55
N ARG A 56 -10.89 -3.82 3.27
CA ARG A 56 -12.35 -3.91 3.30
C ARG A 56 -12.91 -2.88 2.33
N THR A 57 -13.73 -3.33 1.37
CA THR A 57 -14.49 -2.45 0.47
C THR A 57 -15.41 -1.51 1.23
#